data_AF-A0A3R8KKE2-F1
#
_entry.id   AF-A0A3R8KKE2-F1
#
_cell.length_a   1.000
_cell.length_b   1.000
_cell.length_c   1.000
_cell.angle_alpha   90.00
_cell.angle_beta   90.00
_cell.angle_gamma   90.00
#
_symmetry.space_group_name_H-M   'P 1'
#
loop_
_entity.id
_entity.type
_entity.pdbx_description
1 polymer ?
#
loop_
_entity_poly.entity_id
_entity_poly.type
_entity_poly.pdbx_seq_one_letter_code
_entity_poly.pdbx_strand_id
1 'polypeptide(L)'
;MNKLITGGLVLLSTGLLSACHQSASPSSAKHSTATARRSTKSVTANNRKIAQHVAREFNKNGQAVTVRTATEVIDDQSKKVNGKSVPHQEIRVLITDKQVLKAVKEAKTAVSNQTASTDQKMYLAGIQETITKAARELKGQDTLTMGYEEDADNTVLVAASMKDKDLIKPVEISIE
;
A
#
# COMPACT_ATOMS: atom_id res chain seq x y z
N MET A 1 16.12 4.68 51.37
CA MET A 1 15.32 3.57 51.91
C MET A 1 13.97 4.13 52.31
N ASN A 2 12.98 4.09 51.42
CA ASN A 2 11.62 4.55 51.75
C ASN A 2 10.64 3.44 51.35
N LYS A 3 10.11 2.78 52.37
CA LYS A 3 9.04 1.78 52.30
C LYS A 3 7.70 2.48 52.55
N LEU A 4 6.64 2.00 51.89
CA LEU A 4 5.19 2.03 52.23
C LEU A 4 4.50 1.31 51.03
N ILE A 5 4.11 0.03 51.06
CA ILE A 5 2.89 -0.62 51.65
C ILE A 5 1.66 0.31 51.51
N THR A 6 0.47 -0.03 50.99
CA THR A 6 -0.39 -1.23 50.87
C THR A 6 -1.54 -0.80 49.92
N GLY A 7 -2.07 -1.63 49.01
CA GLY A 7 -3.29 -2.42 49.25
C GLY A 7 -4.52 -1.97 48.43
N GLY A 8 -5.34 -2.92 47.94
CA GLY A 8 -6.67 -2.71 47.32
C GLY A 8 -6.76 -3.29 45.90
N LEU A 9 -6.96 -4.60 45.72
CA LEU A 9 -8.23 -5.38 45.73
C LEU A 9 -9.22 -5.05 44.58
N VAL A 10 -9.14 -5.89 43.54
CA VAL A 10 -10.20 -6.55 42.73
C VAL A 10 -11.44 -5.76 42.29
N LEU A 11 -11.75 -5.83 40.98
CA LEU A 11 -13.07 -6.24 40.49
C LEU A 11 -12.98 -6.74 39.03
N LEU A 12 -13.13 -8.05 38.86
CA LEU A 12 -13.43 -8.69 37.58
C LEU A 12 -14.88 -8.37 37.21
N SER A 13 -15.11 -7.75 36.06
CA SER A 13 -16.43 -7.61 35.46
C SER A 13 -16.48 -8.37 34.14
N THR A 14 -16.99 -9.60 34.21
CA THR A 14 -17.46 -10.41 33.08
C THR A 14 -18.78 -9.85 32.57
N GLY A 15 -18.78 -9.33 31.34
CA GLY A 15 -19.98 -8.90 30.62
C GLY A 15 -20.34 -9.91 29.52
N LEU A 16 -21.61 -10.29 29.51
CA LEU A 16 -22.20 -11.49 28.91
C LEU A 16 -22.28 -11.48 27.37
N LEU A 17 -22.09 -12.66 26.78
CA LEU A 17 -22.48 -13.02 25.41
C LEU A 17 -24.02 -13.03 25.30
N SER A 18 -24.59 -12.14 24.50
CA SER A 18 -25.97 -12.28 24.02
C SER A 18 -25.97 -12.90 22.63
N ALA A 19 -26.29 -14.19 22.57
CA ALA A 19 -26.73 -14.88 21.36
C ALA A 19 -28.27 -14.85 21.33
N CYS A 20 -28.85 -14.22 20.30
CA CYS A 20 -30.26 -14.42 19.96
C CYS A 20 -30.35 -15.02 18.56
N HIS A 21 -30.90 -16.24 18.51
CA HIS A 21 -31.18 -17.02 17.33
C HIS A 21 -32.72 -17.09 17.12
N GLN A 22 -33.12 -17.01 15.85
CA GLN A 22 -34.29 -17.62 15.20
C GLN A 22 -35.72 -16.98 15.26
N SER A 23 -36.04 -16.31 14.14
CA SER A 23 -37.23 -16.40 13.24
C SER A 23 -38.69 -16.49 13.76
N ALA A 24 -39.53 -15.50 13.38
CA ALA A 24 -40.59 -15.58 12.34
C ALA A 24 -41.55 -14.35 12.37
N SER A 25 -41.81 -13.78 11.19
CA SER A 25 -42.75 -12.68 10.80
C SER A 25 -44.24 -13.02 11.01
N PRO A 26 -45.26 -12.11 10.84
CA PRO A 26 -45.32 -10.86 10.06
C PRO A 26 -45.94 -9.63 10.80
N SER A 27 -45.72 -8.36 10.42
CA SER A 27 -46.42 -7.67 9.33
C SER A 27 -46.05 -6.18 9.26
N SER A 28 -45.95 -5.69 8.02
CA SER A 28 -45.94 -4.33 7.47
C SER A 28 -45.84 -3.09 8.38
N ALA A 29 -44.68 -2.43 8.32
CA ALA A 29 -44.58 -0.97 8.19
C ALA A 29 -43.32 -0.62 7.38
N LYS A 30 -43.51 -0.10 6.16
CA LYS A 30 -42.44 0.38 5.28
C LYS A 30 -41.78 1.62 5.91
N HIS A 31 -40.62 1.43 6.52
CA HIS A 31 -39.62 2.48 6.69
C HIS A 31 -38.37 2.01 5.94
N SER A 32 -38.31 2.31 4.64
CA SER A 32 -37.11 2.08 3.84
C SER A 32 -36.11 3.17 4.19
N THR A 33 -35.40 3.01 5.31
CA THR A 33 -34.12 3.66 5.52
C THR A 33 -33.20 3.05 4.49
N ALA A 34 -33.05 3.74 3.35
CA ALA A 34 -32.07 3.40 2.33
C ALA A 34 -30.69 3.58 2.96
N THR A 35 -30.20 2.54 3.64
CA THR A 35 -28.79 2.41 3.97
C THR A 35 -28.08 2.37 2.64
N ALA A 36 -27.51 3.52 2.24
CA ALA A 36 -26.68 3.65 1.06
C ALA A 36 -25.58 2.59 1.18
N ARG A 37 -25.74 1.51 0.42
CA ARG A 37 -24.78 0.42 0.31
C ARG A 37 -23.59 1.03 -0.43
N ARG A 38 -22.66 1.63 0.31
CA ARG A 38 -21.39 2.14 -0.21
C ARG A 38 -20.74 0.95 -0.90
N SER A 39 -20.79 0.92 -2.23
CA SER A 39 -20.21 -0.18 -3.00
C SER A 39 -18.71 -0.05 -2.84
N THR A 40 -18.14 -0.77 -1.89
CA THR A 40 -16.70 -0.88 -1.76
C THR A 40 -16.20 -1.51 -3.05
N LYS A 41 -15.67 -0.71 -3.97
CA LYS A 41 -15.15 -1.22 -5.24
C LYS A 41 -14.09 -2.27 -4.92
N SER A 42 -14.26 -3.47 -5.45
CA SER A 42 -13.29 -4.55 -5.27
C SER A 42 -12.08 -4.34 -6.18
N VAL A 43 -10.91 -4.81 -5.73
CA VAL A 43 -9.69 -4.85 -6.54
C VAL A 43 -9.95 -5.65 -7.82
N THR A 44 -9.59 -5.08 -8.97
CA THR A 44 -9.81 -5.75 -10.25
C THR A 44 -9.02 -7.06 -10.31
N ALA A 45 -9.51 -8.03 -11.10
CA ALA A 45 -8.79 -9.29 -11.28
C ALA A 45 -7.38 -9.08 -11.87
N ASN A 46 -7.23 -8.07 -12.75
CA ASN A 46 -5.96 -7.69 -13.33
C ASN A 46 -4.98 -7.19 -12.26
N ASN A 47 -5.38 -6.20 -11.46
CA ASN A 47 -4.50 -5.60 -10.46
C ASN A 47 -4.14 -6.60 -9.35
N ARG A 48 -5.02 -7.55 -9.05
CA ARG A 48 -4.72 -8.66 -8.15
C ARG A 48 -3.62 -9.57 -8.70
N LYS A 49 -3.66 -9.90 -9.99
CA LYS A 49 -2.62 -10.70 -10.65
C LYS A 49 -1.28 -9.96 -10.66
N ILE A 50 -1.28 -8.68 -11.00
CA ILE A 50 -0.09 -7.82 -10.98
C ILE A 50 0.48 -7.75 -9.56
N ALA A 51 -0.35 -7.48 -8.55
CA ALA A 51 0.08 -7.45 -7.14
C ALA A 51 0.72 -8.77 -6.70
N GLN A 52 0.15 -9.92 -7.10
CA GLN A 52 0.73 -11.22 -6.81
C GLN A 52 2.03 -11.48 -7.56
N HIS A 53 2.14 -11.04 -8.82
CA HIS A 53 3.37 -11.16 -9.59
C HIS A 53 4.49 -10.34 -8.97
N VAL A 54 4.23 -9.08 -8.66
CA VAL A 54 5.17 -8.17 -7.98
C VAL A 54 5.59 -8.73 -6.62
N ALA A 55 4.64 -9.23 -5.82
CA ALA A 55 4.96 -9.89 -4.56
C ALA A 55 5.90 -11.08 -4.75
N ARG A 56 5.66 -11.92 -5.77
CA ARG A 56 6.55 -13.04 -6.08
C ARG A 56 7.93 -12.58 -6.52
N GLU A 57 8.03 -11.57 -7.38
CA GLU A 57 9.30 -11.04 -7.89
C GLU A 57 10.20 -10.52 -6.78
N PHE A 58 9.67 -9.68 -5.89
CA PHE A 58 10.46 -9.09 -4.81
C PHE A 58 10.67 -10.04 -3.62
N ASN A 59 9.82 -11.06 -3.45
CA ASN A 59 9.96 -12.03 -2.36
C ASN A 59 10.57 -13.38 -2.77
N LYS A 60 11.24 -13.47 -3.93
CA LYS A 60 11.88 -14.72 -4.39
C LYS A 60 12.85 -15.32 -3.37
N ASN A 61 13.59 -14.44 -2.67
CA ASN A 61 14.68 -14.82 -1.77
C ASN A 61 14.35 -14.58 -0.28
N GLY A 62 13.07 -14.46 0.06
CA GLY A 62 12.60 -14.13 1.42
C GLY A 62 11.52 -13.06 1.41
N GLN A 63 10.94 -12.73 2.56
CA GLN A 63 9.91 -11.69 2.66
C GLN A 63 10.53 -10.29 2.71
N ALA A 64 10.94 -9.77 1.55
CA ALA A 64 11.49 -8.43 1.40
C ALA A 64 10.43 -7.33 1.45
N VAL A 65 9.23 -7.60 0.91
CA VAL A 65 8.17 -6.61 0.71
C VAL A 65 6.78 -7.13 1.08
N THR A 66 5.90 -6.21 1.44
CA THR A 66 4.45 -6.43 1.58
C THR A 66 3.72 -5.70 0.45
N VAL A 67 2.79 -6.37 -0.22
CA VAL A 67 1.97 -5.77 -1.30
C VAL A 67 0.52 -5.59 -0.82
N ARG A 68 -0.01 -4.38 -0.98
CA ARG A 68 -1.40 -4.02 -0.67
C ARG A 68 -2.05 -3.34 -1.86
N THR A 69 -3.38 -3.35 -1.91
CA THR A 69 -4.14 -2.69 -2.98
C THR A 69 -5.22 -1.80 -2.38
N ALA A 70 -5.31 -0.58 -2.87
CA ALA A 70 -6.34 0.39 -2.53
C ALA A 70 -7.25 0.61 -3.74
N THR A 71 -8.55 0.79 -3.52
CA THR A 71 -9.55 0.76 -4.61
C THR A 71 -10.30 2.06 -4.84
N GLU A 72 -10.11 3.04 -3.95
CA GLU A 72 -10.78 4.36 -4.01
C GLU A 72 -9.76 5.50 -3.85
N VAL A 73 -8.61 5.41 -4.54
CA VAL A 73 -7.57 6.43 -4.45
C VAL A 73 -7.94 7.66 -5.28
N ILE A 74 -7.87 8.84 -4.65
CA ILE A 74 -8.09 10.14 -5.28
C ILE A 74 -6.85 11.01 -5.06
N ASP A 75 -6.16 11.31 -6.14
CA ASP A 75 -4.89 12.04 -6.18
C ASP A 75 -4.74 12.82 -7.50
N ASP A 76 -3.52 13.21 -7.84
CA ASP A 76 -3.15 13.91 -9.07
C ASP A 76 -3.19 13.03 -10.34
N GLN A 77 -3.08 11.71 -10.21
CA GLN A 77 -3.24 10.77 -11.32
C GLN A 77 -4.71 10.50 -11.65
N SER A 78 -5.61 10.85 -10.74
CA SER A 78 -7.04 10.62 -10.92
C SER A 78 -7.61 11.47 -12.05
N LYS A 79 -8.24 10.79 -13.03
CA LYS A 79 -8.89 11.47 -14.16
C LYS A 79 -9.96 12.44 -13.67
N LYS A 80 -9.97 13.66 -14.22
CA LYS A 80 -11.05 14.63 -14.01
C LYS A 80 -12.16 14.43 -15.03
N VAL A 81 -13.39 14.27 -14.56
CA VAL A 81 -14.59 14.21 -15.38
C VAL A 81 -15.58 15.21 -14.83
N ASN A 82 -15.98 16.20 -15.63
CA ASN A 82 -16.88 17.29 -15.22
C ASN A 82 -16.42 17.99 -13.91
N GLY A 83 -15.12 18.26 -13.78
CA GLY A 83 -14.53 18.89 -12.61
C GLY A 83 -14.34 17.99 -11.39
N LYS A 84 -14.79 16.73 -11.42
CA LYS A 84 -14.66 15.77 -10.30
C LYS A 84 -13.55 14.76 -10.55
N SER A 85 -12.76 14.45 -9.53
CA SER A 85 -11.79 13.35 -9.59
C SER A 85 -12.51 12.00 -9.57
N VAL A 86 -12.18 11.15 -10.53
CA VAL A 86 -12.64 9.76 -10.57
C VAL A 86 -11.62 8.90 -9.82
N PRO A 87 -12.04 8.12 -8.80
CA PRO A 87 -11.13 7.26 -8.06
C PRO A 87 -10.56 6.15 -8.94
N HIS A 88 -9.30 5.81 -8.70
CA HIS A 88 -8.58 4.72 -9.35
C HIS A 88 -8.06 3.71 -8.32
N GLN A 89 -7.45 2.61 -8.79
CA GLN A 89 -6.82 1.62 -7.92
C GLN A 89 -5.31 1.82 -7.85
N GLU A 90 -4.75 1.64 -6.67
CA GLU A 90 -3.31 1.68 -6.44
C GLU A 90 -2.83 0.34 -5.89
N ILE A 91 -1.78 -0.21 -6.47
CA ILE A 91 -1.01 -1.31 -5.91
C ILE A 91 0.19 -0.71 -5.17
N ARG A 92 0.23 -0.86 -3.84
CA ARG A 92 1.33 -0.36 -3.00
C ARG A 92 2.25 -1.50 -2.60
N VAL A 93 3.54 -1.33 -2.84
CA VAL A 93 4.59 -2.24 -2.40
C VAL A 93 5.42 -1.56 -1.33
N LEU A 94 5.42 -2.13 -0.13
CA LEU A 94 6.17 -1.62 1.02
C LEU A 94 7.36 -2.52 1.30
N ILE A 95 8.55 -1.93 1.34
CA ILE A 95 9.77 -2.63 1.74
C ILE A 95 9.75 -2.81 3.26
N THR A 96 9.78 -4.06 3.71
CA THR A 96 9.66 -4.43 5.14
C THR A 96 10.92 -5.10 5.67
N ASP A 97 11.74 -5.71 4.81
CA ASP A 97 13.01 -6.28 5.23
C ASP A 97 14.03 -5.19 5.58
N LYS A 98 14.71 -5.34 6.72
CA LYS A 98 15.62 -4.32 7.26
C LYS A 98 16.88 -4.14 6.41
N GLN A 99 17.41 -5.23 5.83
CA GLN A 99 18.63 -5.16 5.02
C GLN A 99 18.34 -4.51 3.68
N VAL A 100 17.24 -4.93 3.03
CA VAL A 100 16.74 -4.32 1.80
C VAL A 100 16.43 -2.85 2.02
N LEU A 101 15.72 -2.52 3.10
CA LEU A 101 15.39 -1.14 3.46
C LEU A 101 16.64 -0.27 3.61
N LYS A 102 17.66 -0.77 4.33
CA LYS A 102 18.92 -0.05 4.51
C LYS A 102 19.61 0.20 3.17
N ALA A 103 19.75 -0.83 2.33
CA ALA A 103 20.38 -0.70 1.02
C ALA A 103 19.63 0.29 0.10
N VAL A 104 18.30 0.24 0.08
CA VAL A 104 17.46 1.16 -0.70
C VAL A 104 17.59 2.59 -0.18
N LYS A 105 17.58 2.80 1.15
CA LYS A 105 17.78 4.12 1.77
C LYS A 105 19.14 4.70 1.40
N GLU A 106 20.21 3.94 1.59
CA GLU A 106 21.58 4.37 1.27
C GLU A 106 21.73 4.72 -0.21
N ALA A 107 21.28 3.84 -1.11
CA ALA A 107 21.34 4.08 -2.54
C ALA A 107 20.52 5.32 -2.95
N LYS A 108 19.31 5.50 -2.38
CA LYS A 108 18.45 6.64 -2.70
C LYS A 108 19.09 7.95 -2.26
N THR A 109 19.63 7.99 -1.04
CA THR A 109 20.34 9.17 -0.52
C THR A 109 21.57 9.49 -1.36
N ALA A 110 22.36 8.48 -1.74
CA ALA A 110 23.53 8.68 -2.58
C ALA A 110 23.16 9.19 -3.98
N VAL A 111 22.06 8.71 -4.57
CA VAL A 111 21.56 9.23 -5.87
C VAL A 111 21.13 10.69 -5.72
N SER A 112 20.37 11.03 -4.68
CA SER A 112 19.96 12.41 -4.42
C SER A 112 21.15 13.35 -4.19
N ASN A 113 22.23 12.85 -3.59
CA ASN A 113 23.44 13.64 -3.33
C ASN A 113 24.47 13.59 -4.47
N GLN A 114 24.16 12.93 -5.60
CA GLN A 114 25.08 12.75 -6.73
C GLN A 114 26.37 11.99 -6.38
N THR A 115 26.36 11.19 -5.31
CA THR A 115 27.50 10.39 -4.84
C THR A 115 27.31 8.89 -5.01
N ALA A 116 26.21 8.46 -5.65
CA ALA A 116 25.90 7.05 -5.84
C ALA A 116 26.94 6.33 -6.69
N SER A 117 27.39 5.18 -6.21
CA SER A 117 28.16 4.22 -7.01
C SER A 117 27.30 3.64 -8.14
N THR A 118 27.96 3.07 -9.15
CA THR A 118 27.27 2.36 -10.24
C THR A 118 26.36 1.26 -9.70
N ASP A 119 26.82 0.48 -8.72
CA ASP A 119 26.01 -0.59 -8.11
C ASP A 119 24.76 -0.05 -7.41
N GLN A 120 24.86 1.08 -6.70
CA GLN A 120 23.70 1.73 -6.07
C GLN A 120 22.70 2.22 -7.11
N LYS A 121 23.18 2.81 -8.21
CA LYS A 121 22.32 3.24 -9.32
C LYS A 121 21.65 2.05 -9.99
N MET A 122 22.40 0.99 -10.27
CA MET A 122 21.88 -0.26 -10.86
C MET A 122 20.84 -0.91 -9.96
N TYR A 123 21.06 -0.90 -8.65
CA TYR A 123 20.12 -1.48 -7.69
C TYR A 123 18.77 -0.75 -7.71
N LEU A 124 18.77 0.59 -7.66
CA LEU A 124 17.54 1.37 -7.75
C LEU A 124 16.88 1.29 -9.13
N ALA A 125 17.68 1.34 -10.20
CA ALA A 125 17.19 1.21 -11.56
C ALA A 125 16.52 -0.15 -11.79
N GLY A 126 17.06 -1.25 -11.24
CA GLY A 126 16.45 -2.57 -11.34
C GLY A 126 15.10 -2.67 -10.62
N ILE A 127 14.98 -2.03 -9.45
CA ILE A 127 13.70 -1.88 -8.75
C ILE A 127 12.70 -1.10 -9.61
N GLN A 128 13.11 0.07 -10.10
CA GLN A 128 12.26 0.95 -10.90
C GLN A 128 11.83 0.26 -12.20
N GLU A 129 12.74 -0.42 -12.90
CA GLU A 129 12.44 -1.15 -14.12
C GLU A 129 11.42 -2.27 -13.88
N THR A 130 11.55 -3.01 -12.79
CA THR A 130 10.60 -4.07 -12.42
C THR A 130 9.20 -3.49 -12.18
N ILE A 131 9.12 -2.36 -11.47
CA ILE A 131 7.87 -1.64 -11.25
C ILE A 131 7.29 -1.09 -12.55
N THR A 132 8.11 -0.45 -13.39
CA THR A 132 7.70 0.05 -14.71
C THR A 132 7.13 -1.07 -15.57
N LYS A 133 7.82 -2.21 -15.67
CA LYS A 133 7.38 -3.37 -16.46
C LYS A 133 6.03 -3.90 -15.97
N ALA A 134 5.89 -4.11 -14.67
CA ALA A 134 4.62 -4.55 -14.09
C ALA A 134 3.50 -3.51 -14.28
N ALA A 135 3.82 -2.22 -14.21
CA ALA A 135 2.85 -1.14 -14.39
C ALA A 135 2.30 -1.05 -15.83
N ARG A 136 3.05 -1.50 -16.85
CA ARG A 136 2.55 -1.51 -18.26
C ARG A 136 1.29 -2.37 -18.45
N GLU A 137 1.07 -3.35 -17.56
CA GLU A 137 -0.13 -4.20 -17.56
C GLU A 137 -1.34 -3.55 -16.88
N LEU A 138 -1.17 -2.40 -16.22
CA LEU A 138 -2.27 -1.66 -15.60
C LEU A 138 -3.24 -1.11 -16.64
N LYS A 139 -4.41 -0.70 -16.17
CA LYS A 139 -5.48 -0.12 -16.97
C LYS A 139 -5.82 1.28 -16.48
N GLY A 140 -6.18 2.15 -17.42
CA GLY A 140 -6.67 3.49 -17.10
C GLY A 140 -5.63 4.31 -16.34
N GLN A 141 -6.03 4.83 -15.17
CA GLN A 141 -5.18 5.63 -14.29
C GLN A 141 -4.72 4.83 -13.06
N ASP A 142 -4.83 3.50 -13.09
CA ASP A 142 -4.34 2.68 -11.99
C ASP A 142 -2.81 2.82 -11.86
N THR A 143 -2.33 2.79 -10.62
CA THR A 143 -0.94 3.06 -10.27
C THR A 143 -0.31 1.86 -9.55
N LEU A 144 1.00 1.72 -9.71
CA LEU A 144 1.84 0.78 -8.94
C LEU A 144 2.98 1.58 -8.31
N THR A 145 3.05 1.56 -6.99
CA THR A 145 4.03 2.31 -6.19
C THR A 145 4.87 1.35 -5.36
N MET A 146 6.15 1.68 -5.21
CA MET A 146 7.05 1.02 -4.29
C MET A 146 7.76 2.05 -3.42
N GLY A 147 7.79 1.79 -2.12
CA GLY A 147 8.45 2.66 -1.15
C GLY A 147 8.68 1.99 0.19
N TYR A 148 9.02 2.80 1.17
CA TYR A 148 9.16 2.40 2.57
C TYR A 148 8.53 3.44 3.51
N GLU A 149 8.09 3.00 4.67
CA GLU A 149 7.64 3.88 5.74
C GLU A 149 8.85 4.60 6.35
N GLU A 150 8.80 5.93 6.35
CA GLU A 150 9.77 6.77 7.07
C GLU A 150 9.30 6.97 8.51
N ASP A 151 7.99 7.20 8.68
CA ASP A 151 7.27 7.19 9.94
C ASP A 151 5.84 6.69 9.74
N ALA A 152 4.99 6.82 10.75
CA ALA A 152 3.61 6.30 10.72
C ALA A 152 2.72 6.97 9.65
N ASP A 153 3.04 8.20 9.25
CA ASP A 153 2.23 9.01 8.35
C ASP A 153 2.90 9.21 6.98
N ASN A 154 4.23 9.00 6.90
CA ASN A 154 5.03 9.30 5.71
C ASN A 154 5.60 8.04 5.06
N THR A 155 5.31 7.88 3.77
CA THR A 155 5.92 6.87 2.91
C THR A 155 6.85 7.54 1.88
N VAL A 156 8.11 7.12 1.85
CA VAL A 156 9.07 7.56 0.84
C VAL A 156 9.01 6.62 -0.34
N LEU A 157 8.69 7.17 -1.51
CA LEU A 157 8.62 6.41 -2.76
C LEU A 157 9.99 6.30 -3.43
N VAL A 158 10.23 5.12 -4.00
CA VAL A 158 11.45 4.76 -4.74
C VAL A 158 11.12 4.54 -6.21
N ALA A 159 9.94 3.99 -6.47
CA ALA A 159 9.38 3.83 -7.80
C ALA A 159 7.88 4.10 -7.75
N ALA A 160 7.35 4.71 -8.80
CA ALA A 160 5.92 4.90 -8.98
C ALA A 160 5.66 4.98 -10.47
N SER A 161 4.74 4.16 -10.96
CA SER A 161 4.48 4.05 -12.39
C SER A 161 2.99 3.80 -12.64
N MET A 162 2.54 4.24 -13.81
CA MET A 162 1.26 3.87 -14.39
C MET A 162 1.50 3.19 -15.75
N LYS A 163 0.42 2.82 -16.42
CA LYS A 163 0.48 2.12 -17.71
C LYS A 163 1.45 2.76 -18.71
N ASP A 164 1.36 4.08 -18.87
CA ASP A 164 1.98 4.76 -20.00
C ASP A 164 3.23 5.57 -19.60
N LYS A 165 3.44 5.84 -18.31
CA LYS A 165 4.56 6.65 -17.81
C LYS A 165 5.02 6.24 -16.41
N ASP A 166 6.27 6.54 -16.13
CA ASP A 166 6.81 6.55 -14.78
C ASP A 166 6.52 7.91 -14.13
N LEU A 167 6.02 7.88 -12.90
CA LEU A 167 5.72 9.05 -12.08
C LEU A 167 6.96 9.53 -11.32
N ILE A 168 7.86 8.60 -11.01
CA ILE A 168 9.20 8.90 -10.50
C ILE A 168 10.20 8.66 -11.63
N LYS A 169 11.06 9.64 -11.89
CA LYS A 169 12.08 9.54 -12.94
C LYS A 169 13.01 8.34 -12.66
N PRO A 170 13.25 7.46 -13.65
CA PRO A 170 14.21 6.38 -13.51
C PRO A 170 15.63 6.90 -13.24
N VAL A 171 16.40 6.17 -12.45
CA VAL A 171 17.82 6.44 -12.20
C VAL A 171 18.60 6.17 -13.49
N GLU A 172 19.37 7.16 -13.93
CA GLU A 172 20.22 7.05 -15.11
C GLU A 172 21.49 6.25 -14.77
N ILE A 173 21.77 5.22 -15.56
CA ILE A 173 23.01 4.45 -15.49
C ILE A 173 23.91 4.90 -16.64
N SER A 174 25.07 5.47 -16.31
CA SER A 174 26.15 5.68 -17.27
C SER A 174 27.03 4.45 -17.23
N ILE A 175 27.10 3.73 -18.35
CA ILE A 175 28.07 2.66 -18.56
C ILE A 175 29.29 3.34 -19.19
N GLU A 176 30.36 3.52 -18.41
CA GLU A 176 31.67 3.94 -18.94
C GLU A 176 32.41 2.73 -19.55
#